data_AF-A0A1V5VT67-F1
#
_entry.id   AF-A0A1V5VT67-F1
#
_cell.length_a   1.000
_cell.length_b   1.000
_cell.length_c   1.000
_cell.angle_alpha   90.00
_cell.angle_beta   90.00
_cell.angle_gamma   90.00
#
_symmetry.space_group_name_H-M   'P 1'
#
loop_
_entity.id
_entity.type
_entity.pdbx_description
1 polymer ?
#
loop_
_entity_poly.entity_id
_entity_poly.type
_entity_poly.pdbx_seq_one_letter_code
_entity_poly.pdbx_strand_id
1 'polypeptide(L)'
;MQSIGFDKARKSFSATQDILKNLKTEDLIKFGFESEFVGRLPVHVILKDLDIDGLYKILKNKYSTVILGKKMDFKSYGIDLEFTDEALMELAKRAYNEKTGARGLLTVFERALIKFEKKLPSTGVKKLLVDMNLLNNPQEVLEKLILEDGIKKFQKEFLIDHGIYLNFDEGAISKLAEISKSTQQKVKDICNELFGDYFHGIRLMKLENFTIPAEAVDNPKGFMDNFIKCNYIKQ
;
A
#
# COMPACT_ATOMS: atom_id res chain seq x y z
N MET A 1 -33.92 -21.96 -35.55
CA MET A 1 -34.97 -21.02 -35.99
C MET A 1 -34.87 -19.75 -35.16
N GLN A 2 -34.50 -18.62 -35.79
CA GLN A 2 -34.63 -17.30 -35.17
C GLN A 2 -36.12 -16.96 -35.10
N SER A 3 -36.60 -16.64 -33.91
CA SER A 3 -37.93 -16.06 -33.72
C SER A 3 -37.95 -14.65 -34.32
N ILE A 4 -38.78 -14.44 -35.34
CA ILE A 4 -39.13 -13.13 -35.88
C ILE A 4 -40.35 -12.63 -35.10
N GLY A 5 -40.17 -11.61 -34.26
CA GLY A 5 -41.24 -11.01 -33.46
C GLY A 5 -40.77 -9.77 -32.69
N PHE A 6 -41.64 -8.75 -32.66
CA PHE A 6 -41.47 -7.40 -32.09
C PHE A 6 -41.39 -7.37 -30.56
N ASP A 7 -40.54 -8.20 -29.95
CA ASP A 7 -40.40 -8.23 -28.49
C ASP A 7 -38.95 -8.49 -28.07
N LYS A 8 -38.04 -7.65 -28.57
CA LYS A 8 -36.63 -7.65 -28.14
C LYS A 8 -36.48 -6.84 -26.86
N ALA A 9 -37.05 -7.32 -25.77
CA ALA A 9 -36.50 -7.00 -24.46
C ALA A 9 -35.06 -7.56 -24.44
N ARG A 10 -34.05 -6.69 -24.35
CA ARG A 10 -32.65 -7.12 -24.15
C ARG A 10 -32.63 -8.01 -22.91
N LYS A 11 -32.42 -9.32 -23.08
CA LYS A 11 -32.24 -10.23 -21.94
C LYS A 11 -31.05 -9.72 -21.11
N SER A 12 -31.33 -9.36 -19.86
CA SER A 12 -30.32 -8.92 -18.91
C SER A 12 -29.48 -10.11 -18.44
N PHE A 13 -28.25 -9.85 -17.98
CA PHE A 13 -27.32 -10.88 -17.47
C PHE A 13 -27.91 -11.74 -16.34
N SER A 14 -28.77 -11.17 -15.49
CA SER A 14 -29.46 -11.88 -14.42
C SER A 14 -30.32 -13.04 -14.94
N ALA A 15 -30.89 -12.90 -16.14
CA ALA A 15 -31.72 -13.94 -16.73
C ALA A 15 -30.92 -15.21 -17.05
N THR A 16 -29.61 -15.12 -17.30
CA THR A 16 -28.78 -16.28 -17.67
C THR A 16 -28.54 -17.23 -16.50
N GLN A 17 -28.28 -16.71 -15.29
CA GLN A 17 -28.08 -17.56 -14.12
C GLN A 17 -29.38 -18.25 -13.67
N ASP A 18 -30.51 -17.56 -13.79
CA ASP A 18 -31.81 -18.15 -13.47
C ASP A 18 -32.25 -19.19 -14.50
N ILE A 19 -31.80 -19.06 -15.75
CA ILE A 19 -31.96 -20.12 -16.77
C ILE A 19 -31.14 -21.36 -16.39
N LEU A 20 -29.89 -21.17 -15.94
CA LEU A 20 -29.04 -22.31 -15.55
C LEU A 20 -29.63 -23.11 -14.39
N LYS A 21 -30.36 -22.49 -13.45
CA LYS A 21 -31.08 -23.19 -12.35
C LYS A 21 -32.08 -24.23 -12.83
N ASN A 22 -32.60 -24.08 -14.04
CA ASN A 22 -33.58 -24.98 -14.64
C ASN A 22 -32.94 -25.95 -15.64
N LEU A 23 -31.61 -26.08 -15.64
CA LEU A 23 -30.88 -26.95 -16.55
C LEU A 23 -31.34 -28.40 -16.40
N LYS A 24 -31.71 -29.02 -17.52
CA LYS A 24 -32.07 -30.44 -17.59
C LYS A 24 -30.96 -31.25 -18.25
N THR A 25 -30.93 -32.55 -17.97
CA THR A 25 -30.05 -33.51 -18.65
C THR A 25 -30.16 -33.46 -20.17
N GLU A 26 -31.38 -33.24 -20.69
CA GLU A 26 -31.63 -33.09 -22.13
C GLU A 26 -30.87 -31.90 -22.74
N ASP A 27 -30.68 -30.81 -21.98
CA ASP A 27 -29.97 -29.63 -22.45
C ASP A 27 -28.47 -29.90 -22.58
N LEU A 28 -27.90 -30.73 -21.69
CA LEU A 28 -26.52 -31.19 -21.78
C LEU A 28 -26.31 -32.11 -22.99
N ILE A 29 -27.28 -32.99 -23.29
CA ILE A 29 -27.23 -33.85 -24.47
C ILE A 29 -27.30 -32.99 -25.75
N LYS A 30 -28.21 -32.01 -25.81
CA LYS A 30 -28.29 -31.05 -26.91
C LYS A 30 -27.04 -30.19 -27.06
N PHE A 31 -26.35 -29.91 -25.95
CA PHE A 31 -25.07 -29.21 -25.94
C PHE A 31 -23.91 -30.05 -26.50
N GLY A 32 -24.07 -31.38 -26.56
CA GLY A 32 -23.10 -32.31 -27.16
C GLY A 32 -22.50 -33.34 -26.20
N PHE A 33 -23.03 -33.48 -24.99
CA PHE A 33 -22.61 -34.56 -24.09
C PHE A 33 -23.29 -35.89 -24.44
N GLU A 34 -22.54 -37.00 -24.36
CA GLU A 34 -23.07 -38.35 -24.57
C GLU A 34 -24.07 -38.76 -23.48
N SER A 35 -25.16 -39.40 -23.90
CA SER A 35 -26.28 -39.75 -22.99
C SER A 35 -25.87 -40.70 -21.86
N GLU A 36 -25.02 -41.68 -22.14
CA GLU A 36 -24.48 -42.60 -21.13
C GLU A 36 -23.60 -41.88 -20.10
N PHE A 37 -22.86 -40.86 -20.53
CA PHE A 37 -21.97 -40.10 -19.65
C PHE A 37 -22.78 -39.22 -18.69
N VAL A 38 -23.76 -38.47 -19.20
CA VAL A 38 -24.61 -37.62 -18.35
C VAL A 38 -25.50 -38.48 -17.44
N GLY A 39 -25.92 -39.67 -17.89
CA GLY A 39 -26.67 -40.62 -17.07
C GLY A 39 -25.91 -41.12 -15.83
N ARG A 40 -24.57 -41.07 -15.84
CA ARG A 40 -23.72 -41.41 -14.69
C ARG A 40 -23.45 -40.24 -13.74
N LEU A 41 -23.96 -39.05 -14.04
CA LEU A 41 -23.80 -37.84 -13.22
C LEU A 41 -25.15 -37.43 -12.61
N PRO A 42 -25.61 -38.11 -11.54
CA PRO A 42 -26.93 -37.88 -10.96
C PRO A 42 -27.07 -36.53 -10.25
N VAL A 43 -25.96 -35.84 -9.97
CA VAL A 43 -25.92 -34.57 -9.25
C VAL A 43 -25.17 -33.54 -10.07
N HIS A 44 -25.79 -32.37 -10.27
CA HIS A 44 -25.14 -31.20 -10.83
C HIS A 44 -25.32 -30.01 -9.88
N VAL A 45 -24.34 -29.13 -9.84
CA VAL A 45 -24.36 -27.92 -9.00
C VAL A 45 -24.07 -26.72 -9.89
N ILE A 46 -24.83 -25.66 -9.69
CA ILE A 46 -24.67 -24.41 -10.43
C ILE A 46 -23.98 -23.42 -9.51
N LEU A 47 -22.81 -22.97 -9.94
CA LEU A 47 -22.06 -21.93 -9.25
C LEU A 47 -22.64 -20.57 -9.63
N LYS A 48 -22.81 -19.71 -8.63
CA LYS A 48 -23.17 -18.30 -8.87
C LYS A 48 -21.89 -17.54 -9.24
N ASP A 49 -22.01 -16.56 -10.13
CA ASP A 49 -20.92 -15.63 -10.37
C ASP A 49 -20.63 -14.84 -9.09
N LEU A 50 -19.35 -14.50 -8.90
CA LEU A 50 -18.93 -13.66 -7.80
C LEU A 50 -19.28 -12.21 -8.09
N ASP A 51 -20.12 -11.64 -7.24
CA ASP A 51 -20.33 -10.20 -7.11
C ASP A 51 -19.24 -9.56 -6.23
N ILE A 52 -19.28 -8.24 -6.13
CA ILE A 52 -18.34 -7.45 -5.31
C ILE A 52 -18.40 -7.91 -3.84
N ASP A 53 -19.61 -8.14 -3.31
CA ASP A 53 -19.81 -8.60 -1.94
C ASP A 53 -19.23 -9.99 -1.70
N GLY A 54 -19.35 -10.90 -2.66
CA GLY A 54 -18.75 -12.22 -2.64
C GLY A 54 -17.23 -12.17 -2.62
N LEU A 55 -16.63 -11.34 -3.47
CA LEU A 55 -15.17 -11.11 -3.49
C LEU A 55 -14.68 -10.51 -2.16
N TYR A 56 -15.40 -9.51 -1.63
CA TYR A 56 -15.09 -8.91 -0.34
C TYR A 56 -15.18 -9.93 0.80
N LYS A 57 -16.21 -10.79 0.84
CA LYS A 57 -16.32 -11.88 1.82
C LYS A 57 -15.17 -12.87 1.74
N ILE A 58 -14.70 -13.20 0.53
CA ILE A 58 -13.52 -14.05 0.34
C ILE A 58 -12.29 -13.39 0.94
N LEU A 59 -12.08 -12.09 0.67
CA LEU A 59 -10.96 -11.34 1.22
C LEU A 59 -11.02 -11.28 2.76
N LYS A 60 -12.17 -10.92 3.33
CA LYS A 60 -12.36 -10.78 4.78
C LYS A 60 -12.26 -12.10 5.55
N ASN A 61 -12.36 -13.24 4.88
CA ASN A 61 -12.26 -14.54 5.51
C ASN A 61 -10.86 -14.75 6.12
N LYS A 62 -10.80 -15.26 7.36
CA LYS A 62 -9.54 -15.60 8.04
C LYS A 62 -8.66 -16.60 7.28
N TYR A 63 -9.25 -17.40 6.38
CA TYR A 63 -8.56 -18.37 5.53
C TYR A 63 -8.29 -17.84 4.11
N SER A 64 -8.43 -16.53 3.89
CA SER A 64 -8.12 -15.91 2.60
C SER A 64 -6.66 -16.13 2.23
N THR A 65 -6.42 -17.01 1.25
CA THR A 65 -5.06 -17.35 0.80
C THR A 65 -4.34 -16.15 0.17
N VAL A 66 -5.09 -15.22 -0.44
CA VAL A 66 -4.53 -13.99 -1.01
C VAL A 66 -3.98 -13.08 0.09
N ILE A 67 -4.76 -12.84 1.15
CA ILE A 67 -4.31 -11.99 2.27
C ILE A 67 -3.20 -12.69 3.04
N LEU A 68 -3.37 -13.97 3.38
CA LEU A 68 -2.38 -14.72 4.12
C LEU A 68 -1.06 -14.80 3.36
N GLY A 69 -1.10 -15.08 2.05
CA GLY A 69 0.09 -15.08 1.19
C GLY A 69 0.84 -13.76 1.25
N LYS A 70 0.15 -12.64 0.99
CA LYS A 70 0.78 -11.31 1.03
C LYS A 70 1.30 -10.93 2.43
N LYS A 71 0.59 -11.31 3.49
CA LYS A 71 1.11 -11.11 4.85
C LYS A 71 2.41 -11.89 5.08
N MET A 72 2.49 -13.13 4.62
CA MET A 72 3.70 -13.95 4.76
C MET A 72 4.87 -13.42 3.91
N ASP A 73 4.59 -12.95 2.70
CA ASP A 73 5.60 -12.33 1.82
C ASP A 73 6.26 -11.13 2.53
N PHE A 74 5.44 -10.19 3.03
CA PHE A 74 5.95 -9.03 3.78
C PHE A 74 6.61 -9.43 5.11
N LYS A 75 6.06 -10.44 5.80
CA LYS A 75 6.62 -10.93 7.07
C LYS A 75 8.02 -11.52 6.89
N SER A 76 8.31 -12.10 5.74
CA SER A 76 9.65 -12.60 5.38
C SER A 76 10.70 -11.48 5.36
N TYR A 77 10.28 -10.23 5.14
CA TYR A 77 11.12 -9.04 5.24
C TYR A 77 11.03 -8.35 6.62
N GLY A 78 10.33 -8.95 7.60
CA GLY A 78 10.11 -8.36 8.92
C GLY A 78 9.06 -7.26 8.97
N ILE A 79 8.18 -7.18 7.95
CA ILE A 79 7.15 -6.14 7.82
C ILE A 79 5.78 -6.75 8.14
N ASP A 80 5.08 -6.18 9.12
CA ASP A 80 3.69 -6.54 9.42
C ASP A 80 2.73 -5.82 8.47
N LEU A 81 2.00 -6.58 7.66
CA LEU A 81 1.02 -6.08 6.70
C LEU A 81 -0.40 -6.16 7.28
N GLU A 82 -1.10 -5.04 7.28
CA GLU A 82 -2.48 -4.91 7.73
C GLU A 82 -3.35 -4.28 6.64
N PHE A 83 -4.64 -4.62 6.62
CA PHE A 83 -5.60 -4.11 5.66
C PHE A 83 -6.80 -3.53 6.40
N THR A 84 -7.21 -2.33 5.99
CA THR A 84 -8.47 -1.74 6.45
C THR A 84 -9.65 -2.38 5.71
N ASP A 85 -10.83 -2.36 6.34
CA ASP A 85 -12.04 -2.95 5.76
C ASP A 85 -12.44 -2.25 4.44
N GLU A 86 -12.29 -0.93 4.40
CA GLU A 86 -12.53 -0.10 3.21
C GLU A 86 -11.59 -0.46 2.05
N ALA A 87 -10.31 -0.68 2.34
CA ALA A 87 -9.35 -1.11 1.34
C ALA A 87 -9.69 -2.49 0.76
N LEU A 88 -10.16 -3.44 1.59
CA LEU A 88 -10.59 -4.75 1.11
C LEU A 88 -11.80 -4.64 0.17
N MET A 89 -12.77 -3.77 0.52
CA MET A 89 -13.93 -3.51 -0.32
C MET A 89 -13.52 -2.89 -1.66
N GLU A 90 -12.60 -1.93 -1.65
CA GLU A 90 -12.09 -1.31 -2.87
C GLU A 90 -11.30 -2.30 -3.75
N LEU A 91 -10.46 -3.16 -3.15
CA LEU A 91 -9.75 -4.22 -3.87
C LEU A 91 -10.72 -5.24 -4.49
N ALA A 92 -11.83 -5.56 -3.80
CA ALA A 92 -12.88 -6.41 -4.36
C ALA A 92 -13.58 -5.76 -5.56
N LYS A 93 -13.89 -4.46 -5.50
CA LYS A 93 -14.45 -3.70 -6.64
C LYS A 93 -13.50 -3.71 -7.84
N ARG A 94 -12.21 -3.42 -7.62
CA ARG A 94 -11.18 -3.47 -8.66
C ARG A 94 -11.10 -4.85 -9.29
N ALA A 95 -11.14 -5.92 -8.49
CA ALA A 95 -11.08 -7.30 -8.99
C ALA A 95 -12.33 -7.70 -9.79
N TYR A 96 -13.51 -7.24 -9.38
CA TYR A 96 -14.76 -7.45 -10.13
C TYR A 96 -14.69 -6.81 -11.53
N ASN A 97 -14.13 -5.60 -11.62
CA ASN A 97 -13.98 -4.88 -12.88
C ASN A 97 -13.02 -5.55 -13.87
N GLU A 98 -12.04 -6.32 -13.41
CA GLU A 98 -11.12 -7.10 -14.26
C GLU A 98 -11.83 -8.29 -14.95
N LYS A 99 -13.08 -8.63 -14.59
CA LYS A 99 -13.90 -9.72 -15.18
C LYS A 99 -13.24 -11.11 -15.21
N THR A 100 -12.26 -11.35 -14.34
CA THR A 100 -11.53 -12.63 -14.23
C THR A 100 -11.96 -13.46 -13.01
N GLY A 101 -13.02 -13.05 -12.31
CA GLY A 101 -13.53 -13.71 -11.10
C GLY A 101 -12.51 -13.71 -9.96
N ALA A 102 -12.48 -14.78 -9.16
CA ALA A 102 -11.58 -14.89 -8.00
C ALA A 102 -10.08 -14.84 -8.36
N ARG A 103 -9.70 -15.16 -9.60
CA ARG A 103 -8.31 -15.03 -10.07
C ARG A 103 -7.86 -13.57 -10.14
N GLY A 104 -8.80 -12.64 -10.37
CA GLY A 104 -8.52 -11.20 -10.40
C GLY A 104 -8.04 -10.64 -9.06
N LEU A 105 -8.40 -11.28 -7.94
CA LEU A 105 -7.97 -10.84 -6.61
C LEU A 105 -6.44 -10.82 -6.49
N LEU A 106 -5.76 -11.86 -6.97
CA LEU A 106 -4.30 -11.94 -6.88
C LEU A 106 -3.64 -10.83 -7.70
N THR A 107 -4.11 -10.61 -8.93
CA THR A 107 -3.59 -9.57 -9.83
C THR A 107 -3.77 -8.17 -9.24
N VAL A 108 -4.92 -7.89 -8.64
CA VAL A 108 -5.20 -6.58 -8.02
C VAL A 108 -4.30 -6.32 -6.82
N PHE A 109 -4.09 -7.33 -5.96
CA PHE A 109 -3.18 -7.23 -4.83
C PHE A 109 -1.73 -7.04 -5.27
N GLU A 110 -1.28 -7.81 -6.27
CA GLU A 110 0.05 -7.70 -6.85
C GLU A 110 0.31 -6.28 -7.36
N ARG A 111 -0.61 -5.74 -8.18
CA ARG A 111 -0.48 -4.38 -8.71
C ARG A 111 -0.46 -3.32 -7.61
N ALA A 112 -1.23 -3.52 -6.53
CA ALA A 112 -1.28 -2.58 -5.41
C ALA A 112 0.03 -2.60 -4.59
N LEU A 113 0.63 -3.78 -4.38
CA LEU A 113 1.72 -3.97 -3.41
C LEU A 113 3.11 -4.07 -4.02
N ILE A 114 3.26 -4.39 -5.30
CA ILE A 114 4.58 -4.65 -5.95
C ILE A 114 5.59 -3.51 -5.76
N LYS A 115 5.14 -2.25 -5.73
CA LYS A 115 6.04 -1.10 -5.50
C LYS A 115 6.59 -1.10 -4.07
N PHE A 116 5.77 -1.48 -3.10
CA PHE A 116 6.14 -1.56 -1.69
C PHE A 116 7.05 -2.78 -1.44
N GLU A 117 6.72 -3.93 -2.02
CA GLU A 117 7.54 -5.15 -1.96
C GLU A 117 8.95 -4.91 -2.49
N LYS A 118 9.12 -4.10 -3.55
CA LYS A 118 10.43 -3.80 -4.11
C LYS A 118 11.26 -2.83 -3.26
N LYS A 119 10.64 -1.84 -2.60
CA LYS A 119 11.37 -0.76 -1.93
C LYS A 119 11.50 -0.97 -0.42
N LEU A 120 10.45 -1.41 0.27
CA LEU A 120 10.43 -1.48 1.72
C LEU A 120 11.45 -2.44 2.34
N PRO A 121 11.83 -3.59 1.73
CA PRO A 121 12.86 -4.45 2.30
C PRO A 121 14.24 -3.79 2.45
N SER A 122 14.51 -2.71 1.70
CA SER A 122 15.74 -1.91 1.83
C SER A 122 15.62 -0.78 2.87
N THR A 123 14.51 -0.72 3.61
CA THR A 123 14.20 0.29 4.63
C THR A 123 14.08 -0.34 6.01
N GLY A 124 14.01 0.46 7.06
CA GLY A 124 13.76 0.00 8.43
C GLY A 124 12.27 -0.08 8.80
N VAL A 125 11.37 0.10 7.83
CA VAL A 125 9.92 0.09 8.04
C VAL A 125 9.46 -1.30 8.48
N LYS A 126 8.77 -1.38 9.62
CA LYS A 126 8.30 -2.66 10.20
C LYS A 126 6.82 -2.93 10.03
N LYS A 127 6.03 -1.94 9.60
CA LYS A 127 4.57 -2.05 9.47
C LYS A 127 4.10 -1.33 8.21
N LEU A 128 3.16 -1.95 7.51
CA LEU A 128 2.47 -1.36 6.35
C LEU A 128 0.97 -1.54 6.53
N LEU A 129 0.24 -0.42 6.64
CA LEU A 129 -1.22 -0.40 6.64
C LEU A 129 -1.72 -0.09 5.23
N VAL A 130 -2.54 -0.98 4.69
CA VAL A 130 -3.20 -0.81 3.41
C VAL A 130 -4.58 -0.20 3.64
N ASP A 131 -4.67 1.11 3.40
CA ASP A 131 -5.87 1.92 3.49
C ASP A 131 -6.26 2.52 2.14
N MET A 132 -7.36 3.28 2.11
CA MET A 132 -7.81 3.95 0.89
C MET A 132 -6.77 4.96 0.36
N ASN A 133 -6.00 5.60 1.25
CA ASN A 133 -4.96 6.54 0.84
C ASN A 133 -3.84 5.82 0.08
N LEU A 134 -3.36 4.68 0.59
CA LEU A 134 -2.36 3.85 -0.08
C LEU A 134 -2.86 3.35 -1.44
N LEU A 135 -4.13 2.95 -1.53
CA LEU A 135 -4.72 2.45 -2.78
C LEU A 135 -4.93 3.53 -3.84
N ASN A 136 -5.11 4.79 -3.44
CA ASN A 136 -5.33 5.93 -4.34
C ASN A 136 -4.01 6.60 -4.72
N ASN A 137 -3.10 6.79 -3.75
CA ASN A 137 -1.83 7.50 -3.91
C ASN A 137 -0.63 6.64 -3.47
N PRO A 138 -0.39 5.48 -4.12
CA PRO A 138 0.62 4.52 -3.64
C PRO A 138 2.04 5.09 -3.65
N GLN A 139 2.33 5.98 -4.62
CA GLN A 139 3.67 6.55 -4.75
C GLN A 139 3.97 7.57 -3.65
N GLU A 140 3.02 8.44 -3.34
CA GLU A 140 3.15 9.44 -2.28
C GLU A 140 3.31 8.78 -0.91
N VAL A 141 2.48 7.78 -0.61
CA VAL A 141 2.58 7.01 0.64
C VAL A 141 3.93 6.31 0.76
N LEU A 142 4.43 5.71 -0.34
CA LEU A 142 5.73 5.06 -0.35
C LEU A 142 6.88 6.05 -0.12
N GLU A 143 6.85 7.22 -0.76
CA GLU A 143 7.84 8.28 -0.57
C GLU A 143 7.83 8.77 0.88
N LYS A 144 6.65 8.99 1.47
CA LYS A 144 6.50 9.39 2.87
C LYS A 144 7.06 8.34 3.84
N LEU A 145 6.78 7.06 3.62
CA LEU A 145 7.31 5.98 4.46
C LEU A 145 8.85 5.91 4.44
N ILE A 146 9.45 6.09 3.26
CA ILE A 146 10.91 6.10 3.10
C ILE A 146 11.53 7.34 3.75
N LEU A 147 10.90 8.50 3.60
CA LEU A 147 11.30 9.76 4.23
C LEU A 147 11.31 9.63 5.75
N GLU A 148 10.21 9.17 6.33
CA GLU A 148 10.10 8.98 7.79
C GLU A 148 11.11 7.97 8.33
N ASP A 149 11.38 6.88 7.60
CA ASP A 149 12.42 5.90 7.98
C ASP A 149 13.82 6.53 7.97
N GLY A 150 14.13 7.33 6.95
CA GLY A 150 15.41 8.02 6.83
C GLY A 150 15.64 9.01 7.97
N ILE A 151 14.64 9.83 8.28
CA ILE A 151 14.69 10.80 9.39
C ILE A 151 14.85 10.06 10.73
N LYS A 152 14.04 9.04 11.00
CA LYS A 152 14.12 8.27 12.26
C LYS A 152 15.48 7.61 12.45
N LYS A 153 16.08 7.08 11.38
CA LYS A 153 17.43 6.50 11.42
C LYS A 153 18.46 7.55 11.81
N PHE A 154 18.42 8.71 11.17
CA PHE A 154 19.33 9.83 11.48
C PHE A 154 19.15 10.32 12.92
N GLN A 155 17.92 10.58 13.37
CA GLN A 155 17.63 11.00 14.74
C GLN A 155 18.18 10.00 15.77
N LYS A 156 18.03 8.70 15.50
CA LYS A 156 18.52 7.64 16.40
C LYS A 156 20.04 7.60 16.45
N GLU A 157 20.71 7.70 15.32
CA GLU A 157 22.17 7.71 15.22
C GLU A 157 22.77 8.95 15.88
N PHE A 158 22.22 10.12 15.59
CA PHE A 158 22.61 11.39 16.21
C PHE A 158 22.45 11.36 17.75
N LEU A 159 21.37 10.74 18.24
CA LEU A 159 21.16 10.54 19.67
C LEU A 159 22.20 9.59 20.29
N ILE A 160 22.55 8.49 19.62
CA ILE A 160 23.53 7.51 20.12
C ILE A 160 24.93 8.12 20.14
N ASP A 161 25.31 8.83 19.09
CA ASP A 161 26.67 9.33 18.90
C ASP A 161 26.94 10.60 19.71
N HIS A 162 25.92 11.44 19.92
CA HIS A 162 26.09 12.77 20.53
C HIS A 162 25.27 12.98 21.80
N GLY A 163 24.33 12.09 22.14
CA GLY A 163 23.46 12.25 23.31
C GLY A 163 22.42 13.38 23.17
N ILE A 164 22.12 13.81 21.94
CA ILE A 164 21.22 14.92 21.64
C ILE A 164 19.97 14.41 20.93
N TYR A 165 18.80 14.81 21.43
CA TYR A 165 17.53 14.54 20.77
C TYR A 165 17.26 15.57 19.69
N LEU A 166 17.31 15.11 18.44
CA LEU A 166 17.06 15.94 17.27
C LEU A 166 15.62 15.71 16.75
N ASN A 167 14.88 16.78 16.53
CA ASN A 167 13.55 16.76 15.91
C ASN A 167 13.55 17.60 14.62
N PHE A 168 12.55 17.39 13.77
CA PHE A 168 12.34 18.18 12.55
C PHE A 168 10.94 18.77 12.58
N ASP A 169 10.81 20.04 12.22
CA ASP A 169 9.50 20.63 12.02
C ASP A 169 8.89 20.18 10.67
N GLU A 170 7.59 20.43 10.48
CA GLU A 170 6.90 20.03 9.25
C GLU A 170 7.51 20.69 8.01
N GLY A 171 7.97 21.94 8.12
CA GLY A 171 8.59 22.67 7.02
C GLY A 171 9.93 22.06 6.58
N ALA A 172 10.76 21.60 7.52
CA ALA A 172 12.01 20.91 7.24
C ALA A 172 11.76 19.55 6.61
N ILE A 173 10.75 18.80 7.08
CA ILE A 173 10.37 17.51 6.48
C ILE A 173 9.94 17.70 5.03
N SER A 174 9.12 18.71 4.74
CA SER A 174 8.69 19.05 3.37
C SER A 174 9.87 19.38 2.46
N LYS A 175 10.81 20.21 2.92
CA LYS A 175 12.00 20.57 2.13
C LYS A 175 12.94 19.38 1.91
N LEU A 176 13.17 18.56 2.94
CA LEU A 176 13.97 17.34 2.79
C LEU A 176 13.35 16.38 1.77
N ALA A 177 12.02 16.31 1.71
CA ALA A 177 11.32 15.53 0.70
C ALA A 177 11.56 16.09 -0.72
N GLU A 178 11.53 17.41 -0.91
CA GLU A 178 11.82 18.07 -2.19
C GLU A 178 13.28 17.86 -2.64
N ILE A 179 14.23 17.99 -1.72
CA ILE A 179 15.65 17.76 -1.99
C ILE A 179 15.90 16.30 -2.36
N SER A 180 15.34 15.35 -1.60
CA SER A 180 15.49 13.92 -1.93
C SER A 180 14.93 13.57 -3.31
N LYS A 181 13.84 14.24 -3.75
CA LYS A 181 13.29 14.09 -5.09
C LYS A 181 14.21 14.63 -6.18
N SER A 182 14.82 15.79 -5.97
CA SER A 182 15.68 16.43 -6.96
C SER A 182 17.06 15.77 -7.07
N THR A 183 17.64 15.33 -5.96
CA THR A 183 19.00 14.75 -5.91
C THR A 183 19.03 13.23 -6.02
N GLN A 184 17.88 12.54 -5.91
CA GLN A 184 17.78 11.07 -5.82
C GLN A 184 18.64 10.44 -4.70
N GLN A 185 19.08 11.22 -3.72
CA GLN A 185 19.83 10.72 -2.57
C GLN A 185 18.88 10.22 -1.48
N LYS A 186 19.37 9.31 -0.64
CA LYS A 186 18.62 8.86 0.54
C LYS A 186 18.56 10.00 1.55
N VAL A 187 17.42 10.12 2.19
CA VAL A 187 17.15 11.17 3.19
C VAL A 187 18.16 11.15 4.34
N LYS A 188 18.59 9.96 4.79
CA LYS A 188 19.64 9.84 5.80
C LYS A 188 20.94 10.53 5.36
N ASP A 189 21.37 10.31 4.12
CA ASP A 189 22.63 10.84 3.61
C ASP A 189 22.56 12.37 3.51
N ILE A 190 21.43 12.90 3.04
CA ILE A 190 21.14 14.35 3.03
C ILE A 190 21.19 14.92 4.46
N CYS A 191 20.57 14.25 5.43
CA CYS A 191 20.59 14.72 6.82
C CYS A 191 22.00 14.72 7.41
N ASN A 192 22.82 13.71 7.10
CA ASN A 192 24.22 13.67 7.51
C ASN A 192 25.05 14.80 6.89
N GLU A 193 24.87 15.08 5.59
CA GLU A 193 25.57 16.16 4.89
C GLU A 193 25.20 17.55 5.43
N LEU A 194 23.92 17.79 5.73
CA LEU A 194 23.44 19.08 6.19
C LEU A 194 23.68 19.31 7.69
N PHE A 195 23.49 18.27 8.51
CA PHE A 195 23.40 18.39 9.98
C PHE A 195 24.46 17.59 10.74
N GLY A 196 25.41 16.94 10.05
CA GLY A 196 26.47 16.15 10.70
C GLY A 196 27.30 16.96 11.70
N ASP A 197 27.53 18.25 11.45
CA ASP A 197 28.32 19.12 12.33
C ASP A 197 27.50 19.86 13.39
N TYR A 198 26.16 19.70 13.40
CA TYR A 198 25.28 20.47 14.28
C TYR A 198 25.54 20.21 15.77
N PHE A 199 26.06 19.02 16.12
CA PHE A 199 26.35 18.67 17.51
C PHE A 199 27.36 19.63 18.16
N HIS A 200 28.31 20.19 17.39
CA HIS A 200 29.27 21.16 17.91
C HIS A 200 28.57 22.42 18.43
N GLY A 201 27.67 22.99 17.62
CA GLY A 201 26.92 24.20 17.98
C GLY A 201 25.92 23.96 19.13
N ILE A 202 25.22 22.84 19.08
CA ILE A 202 24.22 22.48 20.10
C ILE A 202 24.89 22.24 21.47
N ARG A 203 26.07 21.61 21.49
CA ARG A 203 26.83 21.34 22.72
C ARG A 203 27.37 22.61 23.37
N LEU A 204 27.79 23.60 22.58
CA LEU A 204 28.17 24.92 23.10
C LEU A 204 27.01 25.61 23.82
N MET A 205 25.78 25.36 23.35
CA MET A 205 24.56 25.89 23.97
C MET A 205 24.05 25.09 25.15
N LYS A 206 24.68 23.94 25.48
CA LYS A 206 24.24 23.01 26.53
C LYS A 206 22.78 22.55 26.34
N LEU A 207 22.34 22.41 25.09
CA LEU A 207 21.00 21.92 24.76
C LEU A 207 21.02 20.39 24.62
N GLU A 208 20.05 19.73 25.23
CA GLU A 208 19.84 18.28 25.11
C GLU A 208 18.82 17.93 24.01
N ASN A 209 17.99 18.89 23.63
CA ASN A 209 16.96 18.75 22.60
C ASN A 209 17.05 19.91 21.61
N PHE A 210 16.94 19.62 20.32
CA PHE A 210 16.95 20.64 19.26
C PHE A 210 16.00 20.26 18.12
N THR A 211 15.17 21.21 17.68
CA THR A 211 14.29 21.04 16.52
C THR A 211 14.89 21.80 15.35
N ILE A 212 15.14 21.09 14.25
CA ILE A 212 15.59 21.66 12.97
C ILE A 212 14.40 22.33 12.29
N PRO A 213 14.44 23.65 12.09
CA PRO A 213 13.41 24.36 11.37
C PRO A 213 13.67 24.37 9.86
N ALA A 214 12.67 24.79 9.09
CA ALA A 214 12.77 24.88 7.63
C ALA A 214 13.93 25.79 7.14
N GLU A 215 14.31 26.84 7.87
CA GLU A 215 15.44 27.72 7.48
C GLU A 215 16.80 27.03 7.62
N ALA A 216 16.92 26.08 8.55
CA ALA A 216 18.15 25.32 8.76
C ALA A 216 18.40 24.33 7.60
N VAL A 217 17.37 23.92 6.86
CA VAL A 217 17.54 23.10 5.65
C VAL A 217 18.10 23.93 4.49
N ASP A 218 17.69 25.20 4.33
CA ASP A 218 18.16 26.07 3.24
C ASP A 218 19.61 26.54 3.45
N ASN A 219 19.94 26.90 4.70
CA ASN A 219 21.28 27.39 5.04
C ASN A 219 21.77 26.79 6.37
N PRO A 220 22.25 25.54 6.36
CA PRO A 220 22.59 24.84 7.60
C PRO A 220 23.68 25.54 8.42
N LYS A 221 24.76 25.98 7.76
CA LYS A 221 25.89 26.63 8.43
C LYS A 221 25.52 28.03 8.92
N GLY A 222 24.92 28.85 8.07
CA GLY A 222 24.53 30.20 8.43
C GLY A 222 23.46 30.24 9.51
N PHE A 223 22.53 29.28 9.52
CA PHE A 223 21.55 29.13 10.59
C PHE A 223 22.25 28.87 11.93
N MET A 224 23.15 27.87 11.99
CA MET A 224 23.83 27.52 13.24
C MET A 224 24.74 28.65 13.75
N ASP A 225 25.48 29.33 12.87
CA ASP A 225 26.33 30.47 13.26
C ASP A 225 25.49 31.63 13.83
N ASN A 226 24.36 31.95 13.20
CA ASN A 226 23.45 32.99 13.69
C ASN A 226 22.77 32.57 15.00
N PHE A 227 22.36 31.31 15.10
CA PHE A 227 21.79 30.75 16.33
C PHE A 227 22.79 30.82 17.49
N ILE A 228 24.08 30.55 17.21
CA ILE A 228 25.16 30.68 18.19
C ILE A 228 25.30 32.14 18.64
N LYS A 229 25.45 33.07 17.70
CA LYS A 229 25.62 34.50 18.01
C LYS A 229 24.47 35.07 18.85
N CYS A 230 23.23 34.76 18.48
CA CYS A 230 22.05 35.31 19.17
C CYS A 230 21.90 34.81 20.62
N ASN A 231 22.31 33.58 20.90
CA ASN A 231 22.14 32.97 22.23
C ASN A 231 23.39 33.06 23.12
N TYR A 232 24.59 33.24 22.55
CA TYR A 232 25.82 33.39 23.32
C TYR A 232 25.99 34.81 23.90
N ILE A 233 25.38 35.83 23.30
CA ILE A 233 25.47 37.23 23.75
C ILE A 233 24.54 37.53 24.95
N LYS A 234 23.72 36.55 25.38
CA LYS A 234 22.72 36.72 26.46
C LYS A 234 23.10 36.08 27.82
N GLN A 235 24.35 35.63 28.01
CA GLN A 235 24.85 35.18 29.33
C GLN A 235 25.80 36.21 29.94
#